data_AF-A0AAE3AV02-F1
#
_entry.id   AF-A0AAE3AV02-F1
#
_cell.length_a   1.000
_cell.length_b   1.000
_cell.length_c   1.000
_cell.angle_alpha   90.00
_cell.angle_beta   90.00
_cell.angle_gamma   90.00
#
_symmetry.space_group_name_H-M   'P 1'
#
loop_
_entity.id
_entity.type
_entity.pdbx_description
1 polymer ?
#
loop_
_entity_poly.entity_id
_entity_poly.type
_entity_poly.pdbx_seq_one_letter_code
_entity_poly.pdbx_strand_id
1 'polypeptide(L)'
;MALFHLSVTQTKRSAGQSAIASAAYRAGERLYSEYYGEYSDYTHKGGVICSDILLPSHAPPEYADRQTLWNAVEKAERGKNAQLAY
;
A
#
# COMPACT_ATOMS: atom_id res chain seq x y z
N MET A 1 7.05 30.91 -7.55
CA MET A 1 7.45 30.26 -6.29
C MET A 1 6.86 28.86 -6.29
N ALA A 2 7.65 27.83 -5.96
CA ALA A 2 7.11 26.50 -5.74
C ALA A 2 6.48 26.45 -4.35
N LEU A 3 5.22 26.05 -4.26
CA LEU A 3 4.51 25.83 -3.00
C LEU A 3 4.57 24.34 -2.67
N PHE A 4 5.16 24.01 -1.53
CA PHE A 4 5.13 22.65 -1.01
C PHE A 4 3.83 22.41 -0.24
N HIS A 5 3.14 21.31 -0.53
CA HIS A 5 1.94 20.90 0.17
C HIS A 5 2.15 19.49 0.73
N LEU A 6 1.85 19.31 2.03
CA LEU A 6 1.93 18.04 2.73
C LEU A 6 0.60 17.74 3.40
N SER A 7 0.09 16.52 3.18
CA SER A 7 -1.11 15.98 3.80
C SER A 7 -0.86 14.51 4.15
N VAL A 8 -1.34 14.08 5.31
CA VAL A 8 -1.17 12.71 5.83
C VAL A 8 -2.54 12.20 6.29
N THR A 9 -2.94 11.03 5.82
CA THR A 9 -4.27 10.47 6.09
C THR A 9 -4.20 8.96 6.29
N GLN A 10 -4.89 8.49 7.32
CA GLN A 10 -4.87 7.07 7.68
C GLN A 10 -5.63 6.21 6.66
N THR A 11 -5.06 5.04 6.34
CA THR A 11 -5.74 3.97 5.61
C THR A 11 -6.45 3.08 6.64
N LYS A 12 -7.78 3.18 6.71
CA LYS A 12 -8.62 2.47 7.68
C LYS A 12 -9.51 1.44 6.99
N ARG A 13 -9.49 0.22 7.52
CA ARG A 13 -10.39 -0.84 7.04
C ARG A 13 -11.86 -0.47 7.26
N SER A 14 -12.18 0.18 8.38
CA SER A 14 -13.55 0.62 8.67
C SER A 14 -14.10 1.64 7.67
N ALA A 15 -13.23 2.30 6.91
CA ALA A 15 -13.61 3.22 5.84
C ALA A 15 -13.67 2.52 4.45
N GLY A 16 -13.58 1.19 4.42
CA GLY A 16 -13.54 0.41 3.17
C GLY A 16 -12.21 0.51 2.42
N GLN A 17 -11.14 0.96 3.07
CA GLN A 17 -9.83 1.11 2.43
C GLN A 17 -8.99 -0.15 2.59
N SER A 18 -8.16 -0.40 1.58
CA SER A 18 -7.21 -1.52 1.52
C SER A 18 -5.79 -0.99 1.36
N ALA A 19 -4.85 -1.58 2.09
CA ALA A 19 -3.43 -1.27 1.98
C ALA A 19 -2.88 -1.68 0.62
N ILE A 20 -3.27 -2.86 0.13
CA ILE A 20 -2.92 -3.37 -1.20
C ILE A 20 -3.42 -2.43 -2.29
N ALA A 21 -4.70 -2.04 -2.25
CA ALA A 21 -5.28 -1.16 -3.26
C ALA A 21 -4.59 0.21 -3.28
N SER A 22 -4.30 0.76 -2.09
CA SER A 22 -3.60 2.03 -1.94
C SER A 22 -2.16 1.96 -2.46
N ALA A 23 -1.46 0.85 -2.22
CA ALA A 23 -0.12 0.61 -2.70
C ALA A 23 -0.07 0.47 -4.23
N ALA A 24 -0.97 -0.32 -4.80
CA ALA A 24 -1.12 -0.48 -6.24
C ALA A 24 -1.39 0.87 -6.92
N TYR A 25 -2.30 1.68 -6.36
CA TYR A 25 -2.59 3.01 -6.87
C TYR A 25 -1.39 3.93 -6.83
N ARG A 26 -0.63 3.95 -5.72
CA ARG A 26 0.54 4.84 -5.56
C ARG A 26 1.69 4.44 -6.49
N ALA A 27 1.93 3.14 -6.66
CA ALA A 27 3.00 2.61 -7.51
C ALA A 27 2.60 2.49 -9.00
N GLY A 28 1.31 2.56 -9.35
CA GLY A 28 0.87 2.32 -10.73
C GLY A 28 1.07 0.86 -11.16
N GLU A 29 0.89 -0.07 -10.23
CA GLU A 29 1.14 -1.50 -10.42
C GLU A 29 -0.19 -2.29 -10.33
N ARG A 30 -0.15 -3.57 -10.69
CA ARG A 30 -1.22 -4.53 -10.44
C ARG A 30 -0.85 -5.42 -9.26
N LEU A 31 -1.62 -5.35 -8.18
CA LEU A 31 -1.41 -6.16 -6.97
C LEU A 31 -2.65 -7.00 -6.64
N TYR A 32 -2.44 -8.19 -6.07
CA TYR A 32 -3.51 -9.04 -5.56
C TYR A 32 -3.68 -8.88 -4.05
N SER A 33 -4.92 -8.73 -3.60
CA SER A 33 -5.26 -8.76 -2.18
C SER A 33 -5.74 -10.15 -1.77
N GLU A 34 -4.99 -10.82 -0.89
CA GLU A 34 -5.39 -12.11 -0.32
C GLU A 34 -6.62 -11.98 0.58
N TYR A 35 -6.78 -10.83 1.25
CA TYR A 35 -7.89 -10.59 2.18
C TYR A 35 -9.23 -10.41 1.44
N TYR A 36 -9.23 -9.59 0.39
CA TYR A 36 -10.44 -9.29 -0.39
C TYR A 36 -10.65 -10.23 -1.58
N GLY A 37 -9.62 -11.00 -1.96
CA GLY A 37 -9.68 -11.96 -3.05
C GLY A 37 -9.69 -11.33 -4.44
N GLU A 38 -9.29 -10.06 -4.58
CA GLU A 38 -9.40 -9.27 -5.80
C GLU A 38 -8.07 -8.64 -6.24
N TYR A 39 -7.99 -8.27 -7.52
CA TYR A 39 -6.86 -7.52 -8.07
C TYR A 39 -7.17 -6.03 -8.09
N SER A 40 -6.21 -5.23 -7.61
CA SER A 40 -6.16 -3.79 -7.83
C SER A 40 -5.20 -3.51 -8.97
N ASP A 41 -5.72 -3.18 -10.15
CA ASP A 41 -4.93 -2.94 -11.36
C ASP A 41 -4.86 -1.43 -11.69
N TYR A 42 -3.68 -0.84 -11.49
CA TYR A 42 -3.42 0.56 -11.80
C TYR A 42 -2.27 0.74 -12.80
N THR A 43 -1.97 -0.26 -13.64
CA THR A 43 -0.89 -0.18 -14.64
C THR A 43 -1.12 0.91 -15.70
N HIS A 44 -2.36 1.35 -15.87
CA HIS A 44 -2.72 2.45 -16.76
C HIS A 44 -2.48 3.84 -16.14
N LYS A 45 -2.04 3.92 -14.88
CA LYS A 45 -1.80 5.19 -14.20
C LYS A 45 -0.50 5.83 -14.70
N GLY A 46 -0.62 7.03 -15.27
CA GLY A 46 0.53 7.85 -15.63
C GLY A 46 1.09 8.67 -14.45
N GLY A 47 2.30 9.19 -14.62
CA GLY A 47 2.91 10.16 -13.69
C GLY A 47 3.60 9.56 -12.47
N VAL A 48 3.70 8.23 -12.36
CA VAL A 48 4.58 7.57 -11.39
C VAL A 48 6.00 7.57 -11.96
N ILE A 49 6.87 8.41 -11.40
CA ILE A 49 8.27 8.53 -11.85
C ILE A 49 9.18 7.54 -11.10
N CYS A 50 8.86 7.26 -9.83
CA CYS A 50 9.63 6.38 -8.96
C CYS A 50 8.72 5.74 -7.92
N SER A 51 8.98 4.47 -7.58
CA SER A 51 8.20 3.69 -6.63
C SER A 51 9.08 2.63 -5.95
N ASP A 52 9.70 3.00 -4.83
CA ASP A 52 10.59 2.10 -4.06
C ASP A 52 10.01 1.74 -2.69
N ILE A 53 10.45 0.60 -2.15
CA ILE A 53 10.24 0.23 -0.74
C ILE A 53 11.56 0.40 0.00
N LEU A 54 11.55 1.23 1.03
CA LEU A 54 12.71 1.45 1.88
C LEU A 54 12.56 0.59 3.14
N LEU A 55 13.43 -0.41 3.26
CA LEU A 55 13.47 -1.30 4.42
C LEU A 55 14.51 -0.83 5.44
N PRO A 56 14.22 -0.89 6.76
CA PRO A 56 15.26 -0.75 7.77
C PRO A 56 16.19 -1.97 7.74
N SER A 57 17.42 -1.82 8.25
CA SER A 57 18.48 -2.85 8.20
C SER A 57 18.12 -4.20 8.82
N HIS A 58 17.12 -4.24 9.69
CA HIS A 58 16.66 -5.43 10.39
C HIS A 58 15.37 -6.03 9.81
N ALA A 59 14.77 -5.41 8.78
CA ALA A 59 13.57 -5.96 8.18
C ALA A 59 13.90 -7.16 7.28
N PRO A 60 13.03 -8.19 7.24
CA PRO A 60 13.14 -9.27 6.29
C PRO A 60 13.23 -8.75 4.84
N PRO A 61 14.16 -9.24 4.01
CA PRO A 61 14.35 -8.76 2.64
C PRO A 61 13.15 -9.09 1.73
N GLU A 62 12.34 -10.08 2.09
CA GLU A 62 11.08 -10.42 1.39
C GLU A 62 10.10 -9.25 1.34
N TYR A 63 10.14 -8.33 2.32
CA TYR A 63 9.29 -7.14 2.33
C TYR A 63 9.74 -6.06 1.34
N ALA A 64 10.83 -6.26 0.61
CA ALA A 64 11.18 -5.42 -0.52
C ALA A 64 10.22 -5.65 -1.70
N ASP A 65 9.55 -6.80 -1.73
CA ASP A 65 8.44 -7.05 -2.65
C ASP A 65 7.14 -6.41 -2.11
N ARG A 66 6.53 -5.57 -2.95
CA ARG A 66 5.34 -4.79 -2.60
C ARG A 66 4.14 -5.67 -2.28
N GLN A 67 3.95 -6.72 -3.07
CA GLN A 67 2.82 -7.61 -2.87
C GLN A 67 2.94 -8.37 -1.55
N THR A 68 4.14 -8.86 -1.24
CA THR A 68 4.45 -9.56 0.01
C THR A 68 4.27 -8.65 1.21
N LEU A 69 4.84 -7.45 1.19
CA LEU A 69 4.75 -6.49 2.29
C LEU A 69 3.29 -6.16 2.66
N TRP A 70 2.50 -5.73 1.67
CA TRP A 70 1.15 -5.22 1.97
C TRP A 70 0.15 -6.33 2.27
N ASN A 71 0.33 -7.55 1.73
CA ASN A 71 -0.47 -8.69 2.16
C ASN A 71 -0.10 -9.13 3.59
N ALA A 72 1.18 -9.05 3.98
CA ALA A 72 1.59 -9.30 5.35
C ALA A 72 0.93 -8.32 6.34
N VAL A 73 0.83 -7.03 5.98
CA VAL A 73 0.11 -6.01 6.79
C VAL A 73 -1.38 -6.36 6.91
N GLU A 74 -2.07 -6.63 5.81
CA GLU A 74 -3.51 -6.99 5.82
C GLU A 74 -3.79 -8.26 6.64
N LYS A 75 -2.85 -9.21 6.63
CA LYS A 75 -2.95 -10.46 7.38
C LYS A 75 -2.68 -10.27 8.87
N ALA A 76 -1.71 -9.42 9.24
CA ALA A 76 -1.37 -9.12 10.62
C ALA A 76 -2.51 -8.35 11.31
N GLU A 77 -3.08 -7.37 10.62
CA GLU A 77 -4.18 -6.57 11.12
C GLU A 77 -5.53 -7.21 10.79
N ARG A 78 -6.18 -7.86 11.76
CA ARG A 78 -7.42 -8.64 11.54
C ARG A 78 -8.69 -7.90 11.97
N GLY A 79 -8.54 -6.76 12.63
CA GLY A 79 -9.67 -5.99 13.17
C GLY A 79 -10.52 -5.32 12.09
N LYS A 80 -11.84 -5.26 12.30
CA LYS A 80 -12.76 -4.47 11.44
C LYS A 80 -12.45 -2.96 11.45
N ASN A 81 -11.88 -2.47 12.56
CA ASN A 81 -11.47 -1.08 12.76
C ASN A 81 -9.94 -0.91 12.65
N ALA A 82 -9.26 -1.86 12.00
CA ALA A 82 -7.81 -1.79 11.87
C ALA A 82 -7.38 -0.56 11.08
N GLN A 83 -6.30 0.06 11.55
CA GLN A 83 -5.57 1.08 10.82
C GLN A 83 -4.36 0.40 10.17
N LEU A 84 -4.34 0.37 8.84
CA LEU A 84 -3.39 -0.42 8.06
C LEU A 84 -2.12 0.37 7.72
N ALA A 85 -2.28 1.67 7.46
CA ALA A 85 -1.19 2.57 7.09
C ALA A 85 -1.55 4.03 7.40
N TYR A 86 -0.59 4.93 7.21
CA TYR A 86 -0.73 6.38 7.27
C TYR A 86 -0.59 7.04 5.89
#